data_AF-A0A9P7Y6Q2-F1
#
_entry.id   AF-A0A9P7Y6Q2-F1
#
_cell.length_a   1.000
_cell.length_b   1.000
_cell.length_c   1.000
_cell.angle_alpha   90.00
_cell.angle_beta   90.00
_cell.angle_gamma   90.00
#
_symmetry.space_group_name_H-M   'P 1'
#
loop_
_entity.id
_entity.type
_entity.pdbx_description
1 polymer ?
#
loop_
_entity_poly.entity_id
_entity_poly.type
_entity_poly.pdbx_seq_one_letter_code
_entity_poly.pdbx_strand_id
1 'polypeptide(L)'
;MELNTYSGVPRSEVARVFATACRLRFTQPTASKAVISAIVVAALRLLPTDDTPEGIALRIEQHQVKAAKAKSAEDSFCGELTRLGYKFPRESQQEGEVVTPDIRFDEPIFVLGQLCWWLEFKNYLGFRKNLYVVVKDKKQFLKYATQIGPGAVVYKLGYETSLVNIVGVATFREREVLQGLRKR
;
A
#
# COMPACT_ATOMS: atom_id res chain seq x y z
N MET A 1 -6.39 -7.40 26.65
CA MET A 1 -6.64 -7.97 25.31
C MET A 1 -5.42 -7.66 24.46
N GLU A 2 -4.50 -8.62 24.31
CA GLU A 2 -3.29 -8.45 23.49
C GLU A 2 -3.69 -8.09 22.05
N LEU A 3 -3.06 -7.06 21.49
CA LEU A 3 -3.14 -6.81 20.06
C LEU A 3 -2.41 -7.96 19.38
N ASN A 4 -3.15 -8.82 18.68
CA ASN A 4 -2.54 -9.80 17.79
C ASN A 4 -1.80 -9.03 16.70
N THR A 5 -0.50 -8.82 16.87
CA THR A 5 0.32 -8.01 15.97
C THR A 5 0.36 -8.70 14.61
N TYR A 6 -0.27 -8.08 13.61
CA TYR A 6 -0.20 -8.58 12.24
C TYR A 6 1.24 -8.46 11.72
N SER A 7 1.90 -9.59 11.48
CA SER A 7 3.31 -9.67 11.07
C SER A 7 3.50 -9.82 9.55
N GLY A 8 2.44 -9.63 8.76
CA GLY A 8 2.44 -9.91 7.32
C GLY A 8 2.12 -11.36 6.96
N VAL A 9 1.98 -11.63 5.67
CA VAL A 9 1.73 -12.95 5.10
C VAL A 9 3.05 -13.60 4.69
N PRO A 10 3.31 -14.86 5.06
CA PRO A 10 4.51 -15.58 4.61
C PRO A 10 4.60 -15.67 3.09
N ARG A 11 5.82 -15.56 2.57
CA ARG A 11 6.09 -15.64 1.12
C ARG A 11 5.59 -16.93 0.48
N SER A 12 5.68 -18.06 1.18
CA SER A 12 5.20 -19.36 0.68
C SER A 12 3.71 -19.32 0.34
N GLU A 13 2.89 -18.71 1.20
CA GLU A 13 1.45 -18.58 1.01
C GLU A 13 1.13 -17.61 -0.12
N VAL A 14 1.78 -16.43 -0.14
CA VAL A 14 1.64 -15.47 -1.24
C VAL A 14 2.00 -16.12 -2.58
N ALA A 15 3.11 -16.87 -2.63
CA ALA A 15 3.57 -17.53 -3.84
C ALA A 15 2.58 -18.58 -4.36
N ARG A 16 1.98 -19.39 -3.47
CA ARG A 16 0.96 -20.39 -3.81
C ARG A 16 -0.29 -19.76 -4.40
N VAL A 17 -0.82 -18.74 -3.73
CA VAL A 17 -2.03 -18.03 -4.19
C VAL A 17 -1.74 -17.30 -5.50
N PHE A 18 -0.57 -16.65 -5.62
CA PHE A 18 -0.16 -15.98 -6.87
C PHE A 18 0.00 -16.96 -8.04
N ALA A 19 0.62 -18.13 -7.82
CA ALA A 19 0.73 -19.15 -8.88
C ALA A 19 -0.65 -19.67 -9.32
N THR A 20 -1.55 -19.89 -8.36
CA THR A 20 -2.94 -20.29 -8.65
C THR A 20 -3.67 -19.19 -9.41
N ALA A 21 -3.54 -17.94 -8.99
CA ALA A 21 -4.11 -16.78 -9.66
C ALA A 21 -3.58 -16.65 -11.08
N CYS A 22 -2.28 -16.84 -11.31
CA CYS A 22 -1.71 -16.91 -12.66
C CYS A 22 -2.40 -18.01 -13.47
N ARG A 23 -2.52 -19.23 -12.95
CA ARG A 23 -3.15 -20.34 -13.69
C ARG A 23 -4.61 -20.06 -14.05
N LEU A 24 -5.36 -19.43 -13.15
CA LEU A 24 -6.79 -19.15 -13.31
C LEU A 24 -7.07 -17.77 -13.92
N ARG A 25 -6.05 -17.00 -14.35
CA ARG A 25 -6.23 -15.61 -14.76
C ARG A 25 -7.12 -15.39 -15.99
N PHE A 26 -7.35 -16.43 -16.79
CA PHE A 26 -8.23 -16.41 -17.96
C PHE A 26 -9.64 -16.96 -17.66
N THR A 27 -9.87 -17.48 -16.45
CA THR A 27 -11.20 -17.88 -15.98
C THR A 27 -11.74 -16.77 -15.10
N GLN A 28 -12.97 -16.31 -15.34
CA GLN A 28 -13.60 -15.28 -14.50
C GLN A 28 -13.59 -15.76 -13.04
N PRO A 29 -12.83 -15.13 -12.13
CA PRO A 29 -12.74 -15.60 -10.77
C PRO A 29 -14.06 -15.28 -10.05
N THR A 30 -14.75 -16.31 -9.55
CA THR A 30 -15.94 -16.17 -8.70
C THR A 30 -15.62 -15.90 -7.22
N ALA A 31 -14.36 -15.62 -6.87
CA ALA A 31 -13.95 -15.49 -5.47
C ALA A 31 -13.94 -14.04 -4.96
N SER A 32 -14.92 -13.69 -4.12
CA SER A 32 -14.93 -12.48 -3.30
C SER A 32 -14.18 -12.69 -1.96
N LYS A 33 -12.86 -12.53 -2.00
CA LYS A 33 -12.07 -12.13 -0.83
C LYS A 33 -11.06 -11.10 -1.32
N ALA A 34 -11.10 -9.86 -0.82
CA ALA A 34 -10.32 -8.73 -1.36
C ALA A 34 -8.81 -9.03 -1.57
N VAL A 35 -8.23 -9.89 -0.74
CA VAL A 35 -6.85 -10.39 -0.87
C VAL A 35 -6.65 -11.23 -2.14
N ILE A 36 -7.55 -12.18 -2.41
CA ILE A 36 -7.51 -13.01 -3.63
C ILE A 36 -7.67 -12.12 -4.86
N SER A 37 -8.61 -11.18 -4.82
CA SER A 37 -8.80 -10.20 -5.91
C SER A 37 -7.53 -9.37 -6.15
N ALA A 38 -6.88 -8.86 -5.09
CA ALA A 38 -5.63 -8.12 -5.22
C ALA A 38 -4.49 -8.96 -5.84
N ILE A 39 -4.41 -10.25 -5.47
CA ILE A 39 -3.41 -11.17 -6.02
C ILE A 39 -3.71 -11.50 -7.48
N VAL A 40 -4.98 -11.70 -7.85
CA VAL A 40 -5.41 -11.91 -9.25
C VAL A 40 -5.12 -10.68 -10.10
N VAL A 41 -5.46 -9.48 -9.63
CA VAL A 41 -5.15 -8.22 -10.33
C VAL A 41 -3.66 -8.08 -10.61
N ALA A 42 -2.82 -8.47 -9.65
CA ALA A 42 -1.39 -8.44 -9.84
C ALA A 42 -0.87 -9.57 -10.75
N ALA A 43 -1.53 -10.73 -10.78
CA ALA A 43 -1.22 -11.81 -11.73
C ALA A 43 -1.57 -11.42 -13.17
N LEU A 44 -2.67 -10.70 -13.37
CA LEU A 44 -3.08 -10.19 -14.69
C LEU A 44 -2.07 -9.21 -15.31
N ARG A 45 -1.28 -8.49 -14.49
CA ARG A 45 -0.19 -7.62 -14.98
C ARG A 45 0.96 -8.36 -15.66
N LEU A 46 1.04 -9.68 -15.53
CA LEU A 46 2.03 -10.50 -16.23
C LEU A 46 1.61 -10.85 -17.67
N LEU A 47 0.39 -10.50 -18.07
CA LEU A 47 -0.06 -10.67 -19.45
C LEU A 47 0.59 -9.61 -20.36
N PRO A 48 0.86 -9.95 -21.64
CA PRO A 48 1.22 -8.95 -22.64
C PRO A 48 0.16 -7.85 -22.72
N THR A 49 0.58 -6.63 -23.00
CA THR A 49 -0.34 -5.51 -23.22
C THR A 49 -1.06 -5.69 -24.54
N ASP A 50 -2.38 -5.56 -24.52
CA ASP A 50 -3.21 -5.48 -25.73
C ASP A 50 -3.12 -4.06 -26.30
N ASP A 51 -2.26 -3.86 -27.29
CA ASP A 51 -1.97 -2.53 -27.84
C ASP A 51 -2.93 -2.12 -28.96
N THR A 52 -4.05 -2.83 -29.12
CA THR A 52 -5.18 -2.37 -29.93
C THR A 52 -5.79 -1.09 -29.33
N PRO A 53 -6.44 -0.23 -30.14
CA PRO A 53 -7.16 0.94 -29.65
C PRO A 53 -8.17 0.60 -28.54
N GLU A 54 -8.89 -0.52 -28.69
CA GLU A 54 -9.86 -1.03 -27.72
C GLU A 54 -9.17 -1.46 -26.42
N GLY A 55 -8.05 -2.18 -26.52
CA GLY A 55 -7.23 -2.58 -25.38
C GLY A 55 -6.63 -1.39 -24.62
N ILE A 56 -6.22 -0.35 -25.34
CA ILE A 56 -5.73 0.91 -24.76
C ILE A 56 -6.87 1.65 -24.04
N ALA A 57 -8.02 1.82 -24.69
CA ALA A 57 -9.18 2.49 -24.10
C ALA A 57 -9.66 1.79 -22.82
N LEU A 58 -9.76 0.46 -22.84
CA LEU A 58 -10.12 -0.34 -21.67
C LEU A 58 -9.11 -0.17 -20.53
N ARG A 59 -7.80 -0.13 -20.83
CA ARG A 59 -6.78 0.12 -19.80
C ARG A 59 -6.89 1.51 -19.19
N ILE A 60 -7.17 2.53 -20.00
CA ILE A 60 -7.36 3.90 -19.50
C ILE A 60 -8.55 3.94 -18.55
N GLU A 61 -9.69 3.36 -18.92
CA GLU A 61 -10.88 3.29 -18.07
C GLU A 61 -10.60 2.53 -16.76
N GLN A 62 -9.99 1.33 -16.84
CA GLN A 62 -9.62 0.55 -15.67
C GLN A 62 -8.64 1.29 -14.75
N HIS A 63 -7.69 2.02 -15.34
CA HIS A 63 -6.74 2.85 -14.61
C HIS A 63 -7.46 3.98 -13.86
N GLN A 64 -8.40 4.67 -14.50
CA GLN A 64 -9.20 5.73 -13.88
C GLN A 64 -10.03 5.20 -12.70
N VAL A 65 -10.76 4.10 -12.91
CA VAL A 65 -11.54 3.46 -11.83
C VAL A 65 -10.65 3.05 -10.67
N LYS A 66 -9.46 2.50 -10.96
CA LYS A 66 -8.50 2.10 -9.94
C LYS A 66 -7.92 3.30 -9.18
N ALA A 67 -7.59 4.39 -9.88
CA ALA A 67 -7.09 5.61 -9.28
C ALA A 67 -8.15 6.24 -8.37
N ALA A 68 -9.41 6.31 -8.80
CA ALA A 68 -10.52 6.79 -7.97
C ALA A 68 -10.71 5.96 -6.69
N LYS A 69 -10.65 4.62 -6.80
CA LYS A 69 -10.70 3.71 -5.64
C LYS A 69 -9.51 3.88 -4.71
N ALA A 70 -8.31 4.08 -5.26
CA ALA A 70 -7.10 4.33 -4.46
C ALA A 70 -7.22 5.62 -3.67
N LYS A 71 -7.58 6.73 -4.34
CA LYS A 71 -7.79 8.04 -3.73
C LYS A 71 -8.86 8.00 -2.64
N SER A 72 -10.02 7.40 -2.92
CA SER A 72 -11.09 7.27 -1.92
C SER A 72 -10.66 6.47 -0.68
N ALA A 73 -9.85 5.42 -0.85
CA ALA A 73 -9.34 4.65 0.28
C ALA A 73 -8.31 5.43 1.10
N GLU A 74 -7.44 6.20 0.46
CA GLU A 74 -6.49 7.09 1.11
C GLU A 74 -7.20 8.23 1.85
N ASP A 75 -8.18 8.88 1.23
CA ASP A 75 -9.02 9.91 1.84
C ASP A 75 -9.71 9.39 3.11
N SER A 76 -10.22 8.15 3.05
CA SER A 76 -10.81 7.49 4.22
C SER A 76 -9.79 7.26 5.34
N PHE A 77 -8.56 6.86 5.02
CA PHE A 77 -7.50 6.64 6.00
C PHE A 77 -7.07 7.96 6.64
N CYS A 78 -6.82 8.99 5.83
CA CYS A 78 -6.51 10.34 6.30
C CYS A 78 -7.64 10.90 7.18
N GLY A 79 -8.90 10.73 6.77
CA GLY A 79 -10.06 11.17 7.54
C GLY A 79 -10.13 10.52 8.93
N GLU A 80 -9.77 9.24 9.04
CA GLU A 80 -9.67 8.56 10.35
C GLU A 80 -8.54 9.12 11.20
N LEU A 81 -7.36 9.39 10.62
CA LEU A 81 -6.26 10.02 11.37
C LEU A 81 -6.63 11.42 11.86
N THR A 82 -7.31 12.22 11.04
CA THR A 82 -7.81 13.54 11.45
C THR A 82 -8.84 13.43 12.58
N ARG A 83 -9.76 12.45 12.53
CA ARG A 83 -10.72 12.18 13.62
C ARG A 83 -10.03 11.77 14.93
N LEU A 84 -8.85 11.16 14.84
CA LEU A 84 -8.01 10.83 15.99
C LEU A 84 -7.17 12.02 16.48
N GLY A 85 -7.31 13.21 15.87
CA GLY A 85 -6.66 14.44 16.30
C GLY A 85 -5.29 14.71 15.69
N TYR A 86 -4.82 13.86 14.77
CA TYR A 86 -3.54 14.09 14.10
C TYR A 86 -3.65 15.18 13.04
N LYS A 87 -2.66 16.08 13.04
CA LYS A 87 -2.50 17.15 12.05
C LYS A 87 -1.31 16.81 11.16
N PHE A 88 -1.50 16.92 9.85
CA PHE A 88 -0.48 16.60 8.87
C PHE A 88 -0.85 17.23 7.52
N PRO A 89 0.11 17.80 6.76
CA PRO A 89 -0.09 18.05 5.35
C PRO A 89 -0.21 16.74 4.55
N ARG A 90 -1.10 16.76 3.55
CA ARG A 90 -1.19 15.74 2.51
C ARG A 90 -0.28 16.07 1.32
N GLU A 91 -0.07 15.12 0.40
CA GLU A 91 0.77 15.32 -0.79
C GLU A 91 0.48 16.65 -1.51
N SER A 92 -0.80 16.97 -1.77
CA SER A 92 -1.22 18.19 -2.46
C SER A 92 -0.97 19.49 -1.69
N GLN A 93 -0.52 19.41 -0.44
CA GLN A 93 -0.25 20.56 0.43
C GLN A 93 1.26 20.74 0.70
N GLN A 94 2.10 19.88 0.10
CA GLN A 94 3.56 19.88 0.29
C GLN A 94 4.28 20.53 -0.91
N GLU A 95 3.72 21.62 -1.45
CA GLU A 95 4.32 22.34 -2.57
C GLU A 95 5.70 22.90 -2.18
N GLY A 96 6.70 22.67 -3.05
CA GLY A 96 8.09 23.09 -2.82
C GLY A 96 8.96 22.07 -2.06
N GLU A 97 8.37 20.99 -1.55
CA GLU A 97 9.12 19.92 -0.90
C GLU A 97 9.82 19.01 -1.92
N VAL A 98 11.03 18.55 -1.57
CA VAL A 98 11.82 17.64 -2.44
C VAL A 98 11.16 16.26 -2.55
N VAL A 99 10.45 15.86 -1.50
CA VAL A 99 9.72 14.59 -1.40
C VAL A 99 8.38 14.80 -0.71
N THR A 100 7.34 14.18 -1.26
CA THR A 100 5.94 14.38 -0.87
C THR A 100 5.26 13.03 -0.59
N PRO A 101 5.47 12.42 0.59
CA PRO A 101 4.69 11.25 0.99
C PRO A 101 3.20 11.62 1.13
N ASP A 102 2.31 10.63 1.07
CA ASP A 102 0.86 10.85 1.19
C ASP A 102 0.48 11.63 2.47
N ILE A 103 1.20 11.32 3.56
CA ILE A 103 1.09 11.98 4.86
C ILE A 103 2.49 12.33 5.34
N ARG A 104 2.72 13.59 5.68
CA ARG A 104 3.94 14.07 6.36
C ARG A 104 3.55 14.74 7.67
N PHE A 105 4.24 14.42 8.75
CA PHE A 105 4.01 15.06 10.05
C PHE A 105 5.06 16.12 10.33
N ASP A 106 4.63 17.25 10.90
CA ASP A 106 5.54 18.31 11.37
C ASP A 106 6.32 17.87 12.61
N GLU A 107 5.69 17.04 13.44
CA GLU A 107 6.30 16.35 14.59
C GLU A 107 6.07 14.84 14.46
N PRO A 108 7.08 14.00 14.74
CA PRO A 108 6.94 12.58 14.52
C PRO A 108 5.97 11.95 15.51
N ILE A 109 5.17 11.02 15.02
CA ILE A 109 4.25 10.25 15.85
C ILE A 109 4.77 8.83 16.05
N PHE A 110 4.30 8.16 17.10
CA PHE A 110 4.56 6.74 17.28
C PHE A 110 3.40 5.92 16.75
N VAL A 111 3.65 5.14 15.70
CA VAL A 111 2.72 4.16 15.15
C VAL A 111 3.18 2.77 15.56
N LEU A 112 2.41 2.09 16.42
CA LEU A 112 2.71 0.73 16.90
C LEU A 112 4.15 0.59 17.46
N GLY A 113 4.60 1.62 18.20
CA GLY A 113 5.94 1.67 18.80
C GLY A 113 7.06 2.11 17.85
N GLN A 114 6.76 2.40 16.57
CA GLN A 114 7.72 2.94 15.62
C GLN A 114 7.56 4.44 15.47
N LEU A 115 8.66 5.19 15.55
CA LEU A 115 8.66 6.63 15.30
C LEU A 115 8.47 6.89 13.80
N CYS A 116 7.53 7.74 13.42
CA CYS A 116 7.14 8.01 12.04
C CYS A 116 6.97 9.51 11.79
N TRP A 117 7.78 10.04 10.87
CA TRP A 117 7.65 11.39 10.31
C TRP A 117 6.77 11.43 9.06
N TRP A 118 6.53 10.28 8.44
CA TRP A 118 5.71 10.17 7.25
C TRP A 118 5.01 8.82 7.17
N LEU A 119 3.88 8.79 6.47
CA LEU A 119 3.19 7.57 6.07
C LEU A 119 2.92 7.58 4.57
N GLU A 120 3.14 6.45 3.93
CA GLU A 120 2.70 6.20 2.56
C GLU A 120 1.58 5.14 2.57
N PHE A 121 0.44 5.43 1.97
CA PHE A 121 -0.72 4.55 1.94
C PHE A 121 -0.84 3.79 0.61
N LYS A 122 -1.08 2.48 0.68
CA LYS A 122 -1.28 1.64 -0.51
C LYS A 122 -2.58 0.86 -0.39
N ASN A 123 -3.54 1.14 -1.28
CA ASN A 123 -4.85 0.48 -1.35
C ASN A 123 -4.81 -0.93 -2.00
N TYR A 124 -3.80 -1.74 -1.68
CA TYR A 124 -3.67 -3.10 -2.21
C TYR A 124 -2.86 -3.98 -1.24
N LEU A 125 -2.72 -5.27 -1.55
CA LEU A 125 -1.84 -6.18 -0.83
C LEU A 125 -0.39 -6.02 -1.32
N GLY A 126 0.54 -5.62 -0.48
CA GLY A 126 1.95 -5.51 -0.86
C GLY A 126 2.61 -6.88 -0.99
N PHE A 127 3.28 -7.20 -2.10
CA PHE A 127 4.07 -8.44 -2.23
C PHE A 127 5.14 -8.39 -3.33
N ARG A 128 6.18 -9.22 -3.22
CA ARG A 128 7.43 -9.12 -4.00
C ARG A 128 7.28 -9.42 -5.48
N LYS A 129 6.36 -10.33 -5.86
CA LYS A 129 6.13 -10.71 -7.26
C LYS A 129 5.55 -9.59 -8.13
N ASN A 130 5.13 -8.48 -7.53
CA ASN A 130 4.78 -7.25 -8.24
C ASN A 130 6.04 -6.39 -8.50
N LEU A 131 7.01 -6.92 -9.26
CA LEU A 131 8.40 -6.45 -9.34
C LEU A 131 8.54 -4.97 -9.74
N TYR A 132 7.83 -4.52 -10.78
CA TYR A 132 7.92 -3.13 -11.27
C TYR A 132 7.51 -2.09 -10.22
N VAL A 133 6.47 -2.40 -9.46
CA VAL A 133 5.98 -1.54 -8.38
C VAL A 133 6.98 -1.55 -7.22
N VAL A 134 7.47 -2.73 -6.83
CA VAL A 134 8.36 -2.88 -5.67
C VAL A 134 9.69 -2.13 -5.83
N VAL A 135 10.29 -2.11 -7.03
CA VAL A 135 11.56 -1.40 -7.25
C VAL A 135 11.37 0.12 -7.16
N LYS A 136 10.31 0.64 -7.77
CA LYS A 136 9.98 2.08 -7.74
C LYS A 136 9.66 2.52 -6.31
N ASP A 137 8.78 1.77 -5.65
CA ASP A 137 8.35 2.03 -4.27
C ASP A 137 9.55 2.02 -3.30
N LYS A 138 10.46 1.04 -3.40
CA LYS A 138 11.66 0.99 -2.53
C LYS A 138 12.57 2.20 -2.70
N LYS A 139 12.78 2.67 -3.94
CA LYS A 139 13.57 3.87 -4.20
C LYS A 139 12.90 5.11 -3.60
N GLN A 140 11.58 5.20 -3.72
CA GLN A 140 10.80 6.29 -3.13
C GLN A 140 10.88 6.29 -1.60
N PHE A 141 10.63 5.15 -0.96
CA PHE A 141 10.67 5.03 0.51
C PHE A 141 12.06 5.27 1.08
N LEU A 142 13.11 4.83 0.38
CA LEU A 142 14.49 5.14 0.77
C LEU A 142 14.72 6.65 0.76
N LYS A 143 14.27 7.36 -0.29
CA LYS A 143 14.39 8.83 -0.35
C LYS A 143 13.68 9.49 0.83
N TYR A 144 12.45 9.08 1.13
CA TYR A 144 11.70 9.62 2.27
C TYR A 144 12.44 9.39 3.59
N ALA A 145 12.93 8.16 3.81
CA ALA A 145 13.70 7.82 5.00
C ALA A 145 14.97 8.67 5.14
N THR A 146 15.67 8.93 4.03
CA THR A 146 16.91 9.72 4.03
C THR A 146 16.70 11.22 4.16
N GLN A 147 15.59 11.76 3.65
CA GLN A 147 15.37 13.21 3.58
C GLN A 147 14.48 13.75 4.70
N ILE A 148 13.51 12.96 5.17
CA ILE A 148 12.55 13.37 6.19
C ILE A 148 12.91 12.71 7.53
N GLY A 149 13.21 11.41 7.51
CA GLY A 149 13.43 10.61 8.71
C GLY A 149 12.64 9.30 8.67
N PRO A 150 12.62 8.53 9.76
CA PRO A 150 11.92 7.25 9.80
C PRO A 150 10.42 7.42 9.52
N GLY A 151 9.81 6.41 8.91
CA GLY A 151 8.39 6.43 8.53
C GLY A 151 7.85 5.04 8.28
N ALA A 152 6.65 4.96 7.71
CA ALA A 152 6.02 3.68 7.44
C ALA A 152 5.20 3.63 6.16
N VAL A 153 5.11 2.43 5.60
CA VAL A 153 4.18 2.12 4.50
C VAL A 153 2.99 1.37 5.07
N VAL A 154 1.79 1.87 4.80
CA VAL A 154 0.52 1.35 5.30
C VAL A 154 -0.25 0.69 4.15
N TYR A 155 -0.36 -0.63 4.19
CA TYR A 155 -1.13 -1.39 3.19
C TYR A 155 -2.54 -1.65 3.70
N LYS A 156 -3.57 -1.34 2.91
CA LYS A 156 -4.98 -1.60 3.26
C LYS A 156 -5.24 -3.08 3.55
N LEU A 157 -4.76 -3.96 2.66
CA LEU A 157 -5.07 -5.39 2.70
C LEU A 157 -4.02 -6.23 3.44
N GLY A 158 -2.91 -5.62 3.83
CA GLY A 158 -1.73 -6.30 4.39
C GLY A 158 -0.57 -6.41 3.41
N TYR A 159 0.45 -7.17 3.78
CA TYR A 159 1.72 -7.23 3.05
C TYR A 159 2.43 -8.57 3.23
N GLU A 160 3.27 -8.94 2.26
CA GLU A 160 4.22 -10.05 2.36
C GLU A 160 5.32 -9.70 3.37
N THR A 161 5.69 -10.66 4.23
CA THR A 161 6.78 -10.46 5.20
C THR A 161 8.07 -10.02 4.51
N SER A 162 8.77 -9.05 5.12
CA SER A 162 10.03 -8.48 4.61
C SER A 162 9.91 -7.91 3.19
N LEU A 163 8.73 -7.41 2.80
CA LEU A 163 8.52 -6.72 1.53
C LEU A 163 9.38 -5.46 1.43
N VAL A 164 9.22 -4.58 2.42
CA VAL A 164 10.07 -3.41 2.62
C VAL A 164 11.12 -3.80 3.66
N ASN A 165 12.38 -3.77 3.26
CA ASN A 165 13.52 -4.06 4.13
C ASN A 165 14.49 -2.88 4.01
N ILE A 166 14.05 -1.73 4.51
CA ILE A 166 14.78 -0.45 4.47
C ILE A 166 14.88 0.00 5.93
N VAL A 167 16.09 0.33 6.38
CA VAL A 167 16.32 0.83 7.73
C VAL A 167 15.52 2.12 7.92
N GLY A 168 14.78 2.20 9.03
CA GLY A 168 13.91 3.35 9.33
C GLY A 168 12.57 3.34 8.61
N VAL A 169 12.23 2.30 7.82
CA VAL A 169 10.91 2.18 7.18
C VAL A 169 10.16 0.96 7.69
N ALA A 170 9.13 1.21 8.50
CA ALA A 170 8.22 0.17 8.95
C ALA A 170 7.17 -0.18 7.88
N THR A 171 6.52 -1.33 8.03
CA THR A 171 5.37 -1.71 7.20
C THR A 171 4.24 -2.16 8.09
N PHE A 172 3.04 -1.64 7.82
CA PHE A 172 1.85 -1.94 8.60
C PHE A 172 0.67 -2.28 7.72
N ARG A 173 -0.33 -2.91 8.33
CA ARG A 173 -1.68 -2.99 7.78
C ARG A 173 -2.53 -1.87 8.38
N GLU A 174 -3.35 -1.23 7.55
CA GLU A 174 -4.21 -0.10 7.92
C GLU A 174 -4.97 -0.33 9.23
N ARG A 175 -5.56 -1.52 9.37
CA ARG A 175 -6.34 -1.91 10.55
C ARG A 175 -5.55 -1.77 11.85
N GLU A 176 -4.33 -2.27 11.90
CA GLU A 176 -3.49 -2.25 13.11
C GLU A 176 -3.03 -0.83 13.43
N VAL A 177 -2.72 -0.01 12.42
CA VAL A 177 -2.39 1.41 12.61
C VAL A 177 -3.55 2.12 13.31
N LEU A 178 -4.75 2.05 12.73
CA LEU A 178 -5.92 2.74 13.29
C LEU A 178 -6.31 2.20 14.68
N GLN A 179 -6.19 0.89 14.91
CA GLN A 179 -6.44 0.31 16.24
C GLN A 179 -5.39 0.71 17.28
N GLY A 180 -4.12 0.77 16.89
CA GLY A 180 -3.02 1.16 17.77
C GLY A 180 -3.11 2.63 18.19
N LEU A 181 -3.45 3.51 17.25
CA LEU A 181 -3.58 4.94 17.51
C LEU A 181 -4.82 5.30 18.35
N ARG A 182 -5.89 4.49 18.30
CA ARG A 182 -7.10 4.67 19.13
C ARG A 182 -6.93 4.32 20.60
N LYS A 183 -5.91 3.54 20.94
CA LYS A 183 -5.68 3.02 22.30
C LYS A 183 -4.71 3.89 23.12
N ARG A 184 -4.34 5.05 22.59
CA ARG A 184 -3.51 6.05 23.28
C ARG A 184 -4.36 7.04 24.03
#